data_AF-A0A955BQE4-F1
#
_entry.id   AF-A0A955BQE4-F1
#
_cell.length_a   1.000
_cell.length_b   1.000
_cell.length_c   1.000
_cell.angle_alpha   90.00
_cell.angle_beta   90.00
_cell.angle_gamma   90.00
#
_symmetry.space_group_name_H-M   'P 1'
#
loop_
_entity.id
_entity.type
_entity.pdbx_description
1 polymer ?
#
loop_
_entity_poly.entity_id
_entity_poly.type
_entity_poly.pdbx_seq_one_letter_code
_entity_poly.pdbx_strand_id
1 'polypeptide(L)'
;MAALTADFDENGVVGTADLGAWAAGFGIGAGASPGDGDATGEGAVNGGDFLAWQREYGNGKAFAPPSVVPEPHSAALALIAVAVVAGAARQRHPVAHGGAMGDLGCF
;
A
#
# COMPACT_ATOMS: atom_id res chain seq x y z
N MET A 1 -1.30 9.41 -26.15
CA MET A 1 -1.08 9.61 -24.70
C MET A 1 -1.37 11.06 -24.44
N ALA A 2 -2.27 11.39 -23.50
CA ALA A 2 -2.44 12.79 -23.12
C ALA A 2 -1.12 13.26 -22.49
N ALA A 3 -0.65 14.45 -22.88
CA ALA A 3 0.51 15.05 -22.23
C ALA A 3 0.14 15.39 -20.78
N LEU A 4 1.03 15.07 -19.83
CA LEU A 4 0.88 15.45 -18.43
C LEU A 4 1.36 16.90 -18.32
N THR A 5 0.48 17.82 -17.93
CA THR A 5 0.86 19.24 -17.90
C THR A 5 1.67 19.60 -16.66
N ALA A 6 1.65 18.74 -15.64
CA ALA A 6 2.42 18.89 -14.42
C ALA A 6 3.71 18.05 -14.39
N ASP A 7 4.16 17.51 -15.53
CA ASP A 7 5.45 16.84 -15.71
C ASP A 7 6.50 17.88 -16.12
N PHE A 8 7.02 18.62 -15.13
CA PHE A 8 7.85 19.79 -15.34
C PHE A 8 9.32 19.45 -15.61
N ASP A 9 9.77 18.27 -15.20
CA ASP A 9 11.12 17.76 -15.50
C ASP A 9 11.16 16.85 -16.75
N GLU A 10 10.01 16.71 -17.43
CA GLU A 10 9.80 15.94 -18.66
C GLU A 10 10.23 14.46 -18.54
N ASN A 11 10.18 13.89 -17.33
CA ASN A 11 10.58 12.51 -17.09
C ASN A 11 9.47 11.49 -17.45
N GLY A 12 8.26 11.98 -17.74
CA GLY A 12 7.09 11.18 -18.08
C GLY A 12 6.30 10.70 -16.86
N VAL A 13 6.48 11.28 -15.68
CA VAL A 13 5.78 10.98 -14.42
C VAL A 13 5.60 12.27 -13.61
N VAL A 14 4.38 12.51 -13.15
CA VAL A 14 4.09 13.60 -12.20
C VAL A 14 4.32 13.11 -10.78
N GLY A 15 5.34 13.65 -10.12
CA GLY A 15 5.80 13.22 -8.81
C GLY A 15 6.32 14.35 -7.93
N THR A 16 7.19 13.99 -7.00
CA THR A 16 7.77 14.93 -6.02
C THR A 16 8.85 15.83 -6.64
N ALA A 17 9.48 15.40 -7.73
CA ALA A 17 10.41 16.25 -8.49
C ALA A 17 9.67 17.46 -9.09
N ASP A 18 8.50 17.22 -9.68
CA ASP A 18 7.64 18.27 -10.23
C ASP A 18 7.09 19.20 -9.15
N LEU A 19 6.72 18.66 -7.99
CA LEU A 19 6.35 19.50 -6.84
C LEU A 19 7.49 20.44 -6.44
N GLY A 20 8.73 19.97 -6.52
CA GLY A 20 9.93 20.78 -6.29
C GLY A 20 10.09 21.90 -7.31
N ALA A 21 9.82 21.63 -8.59
CA ALA A 21 9.84 22.64 -9.65
C ALA A 21 8.76 23.72 -9.42
N TRP A 22 7.51 23.31 -9.14
CA TRP A 22 6.44 24.25 -8.78
C TRP A 22 6.80 25.12 -7.58
N ALA A 23 7.34 24.51 -6.52
CA ALA A 23 7.72 25.24 -5.32
C ALA A 23 8.83 26.26 -5.58
N ALA A 24 9.74 25.97 -6.52
CA ALA A 24 10.81 26.88 -6.91
C ALA A 24 10.30 28.08 -7.74
N GLY A 25 9.28 27.88 -8.59
CA GLY A 25 8.68 28.95 -9.40
C GLY A 25 7.53 29.70 -8.74
N PHE A 26 6.98 29.21 -7.63
CA PHE A 26 5.80 29.81 -6.98
C PHE A 26 5.98 31.31 -6.74
N GLY A 27 5.04 32.11 -7.28
CA GLY A 27 5.05 33.57 -7.19
C GLY A 27 5.60 34.28 -8.44
N ILE A 28 6.10 33.55 -9.45
CA ILE A 28 6.29 34.13 -10.79
C ILE A 28 4.92 34.59 -11.30
N GLY A 29 4.77 35.89 -11.54
CA GLY A 29 3.50 36.50 -11.91
C GLY A 29 3.27 36.64 -13.42
N ALA A 30 4.31 36.49 -14.24
CA ALA A 30 4.24 36.54 -15.70
C ALA A 30 5.52 35.96 -16.32
N GLY A 31 5.40 35.35 -17.50
CA GLY A 31 6.54 34.82 -18.27
C GLY A 31 7.10 33.49 -17.75
N ALA A 32 6.39 32.79 -16.87
CA ALA A 32 6.74 31.42 -16.49
C ALA A 32 6.69 30.51 -17.72
N SER A 33 7.64 29.57 -17.77
CA SER A 33 7.61 28.44 -18.68
C SER A 33 7.06 27.21 -17.96
N PRO A 34 6.68 26.15 -18.68
CA PRO A 34 6.23 24.90 -18.05
C PRO A 34 7.24 24.35 -17.03
N GLY A 35 8.54 24.43 -17.31
CA GLY A 35 9.60 23.97 -16.41
C GLY A 35 9.73 24.78 -15.11
N ASP A 36 9.16 26.00 -15.06
CA ASP A 36 9.07 26.81 -13.84
C ASP A 36 7.90 26.37 -12.95
N GLY A 37 7.06 25.44 -13.41
CA GLY A 37 5.87 24.97 -12.70
C GLY A 37 4.56 25.56 -13.21
N ASP A 38 4.52 26.11 -14.42
CA ASP A 38 3.29 26.62 -15.07
C ASP A 38 2.54 25.48 -15.78
N ALA A 39 1.75 24.72 -15.02
CA ALA A 39 0.95 23.61 -15.56
C ALA A 39 -0.30 24.06 -16.30
N THR A 40 -0.73 25.31 -16.11
CA THR A 40 -1.92 25.89 -16.73
C THR A 40 -1.62 26.63 -18.05
N GLY A 41 -0.36 27.00 -18.27
CA GLY A 41 0.12 27.71 -19.45
C GLY A 41 -0.27 29.19 -19.45
N GLU A 42 -0.54 29.76 -18.28
CA GLU A 42 -0.98 31.16 -18.12
C GLU A 42 0.17 32.12 -17.90
N GLY A 43 1.41 31.61 -17.85
CA GLY A 43 2.63 32.36 -17.65
C GLY A 43 2.84 32.78 -16.19
N ALA A 44 2.07 32.24 -15.24
CA ALA A 44 2.24 32.46 -13.82
C ALA A 44 2.35 31.11 -13.09
N VAL A 45 3.01 31.09 -11.94
CA VAL A 45 3.11 29.89 -11.10
C VAL A 45 2.41 30.15 -9.79
N ASN A 46 1.22 29.57 -9.62
CA ASN A 46 0.34 29.84 -8.50
C ASN A 46 -0.43 28.57 -8.05
N GLY A 47 -1.52 28.77 -7.30
CA GLY A 47 -2.33 27.66 -6.79
C GLY A 47 -3.07 26.87 -7.87
N GLY A 48 -3.33 27.46 -9.04
CA GLY A 48 -3.92 26.78 -10.20
C GLY A 48 -3.03 25.65 -10.70
N ASP A 49 -1.73 25.90 -10.79
CA ASP A 49 -0.73 24.91 -11.19
C ASP A 49 -0.52 23.83 -10.14
N PHE A 50 -0.55 24.22 -8.86
CA PHE A 50 -0.51 23.26 -7.76
C PHE A 50 -1.68 22.29 -7.81
N LEU A 51 -2.89 22.79 -8.09
CA LEU A 51 -4.07 21.95 -8.26
C LEU A 51 -3.96 21.04 -9.48
N ALA A 52 -3.29 21.47 -10.55
CA ALA A 52 -3.00 20.61 -11.70
C ALA A 52 -2.06 19.47 -11.29
N TRP A 53 -0.95 19.77 -10.60
CA TRP A 53 -0.05 18.77 -10.03
C TRP A 53 -0.79 17.77 -9.13
N GLN A 54 -1.65 18.24 -8.22
CA GLN A 54 -2.41 17.35 -7.33
C GLN A 54 -3.33 16.40 -8.10
N ARG A 55 -3.95 16.85 -9.19
CA ARG A 55 -4.83 16.01 -10.03
C ARG A 55 -4.05 14.99 -10.85
N GLU A 56 -2.81 15.30 -11.20
CA GLU A 56 -1.98 14.45 -12.04
C GLU A 56 -0.98 13.60 -11.26
N TYR A 57 -0.80 13.84 -9.96
CA TYR A 57 0.16 13.12 -9.12
C TYR A 57 -0.01 11.60 -9.22
N GLY A 58 1.09 10.91 -9.53
CA GLY A 58 1.12 9.47 -9.72
C GLY A 58 0.71 8.99 -11.12
N ASN A 59 0.26 9.89 -12.01
CA ASN A 59 0.15 9.59 -13.43
C ASN A 59 1.53 9.62 -14.09
N GLY A 60 1.71 8.82 -15.14
CA GLY A 60 2.99 8.68 -15.82
C GLY A 60 3.31 7.25 -16.20
N LYS A 61 4.60 6.97 -16.47
CA LYS A 61 5.09 5.63 -16.83
C LYS A 61 4.42 4.57 -15.99
N ALA A 62 3.81 3.62 -16.72
CA ALA A 62 2.96 2.57 -16.19
C ALA A 62 3.56 2.01 -14.90
N PHE A 63 2.80 2.09 -13.82
CA PHE A 63 3.11 1.42 -12.57
C PHE A 63 3.55 0.00 -12.91
N ALA A 64 4.79 -0.35 -12.54
CA ALA A 64 5.16 -1.76 -12.55
C ALA A 64 4.12 -2.48 -11.68
N PRO A 65 3.54 -3.60 -12.15
CA PRO A 65 2.60 -4.34 -11.33
C PRO A 65 3.24 -4.60 -9.96
N PRO A 66 2.48 -4.48 -8.86
CA PRO A 66 3.04 -4.66 -7.52
C PRO A 66 3.84 -5.96 -7.51
N SER A 67 5.11 -5.89 -7.11
CA SER A 67 5.95 -7.06 -6.98
C SER A 67 5.22 -8.04 -6.07
N VAL A 68 5.06 -9.29 -6.50
CA VAL A 68 4.43 -10.34 -5.70
C VAL A 68 5.21 -10.42 -4.39
N VAL A 69 4.66 -9.87 -3.30
CA VAL A 69 5.31 -9.89 -1.99
C VAL A 69 5.16 -11.32 -1.49
N PRO A 70 6.25 -12.08 -1.31
CA PRO A 70 6.15 -13.40 -0.68
C PRO A 70 5.56 -13.19 0.72
N GLU A 71 4.51 -13.91 1.08
CA GLU A 71 3.91 -13.86 2.42
C GLU A 71 4.46 -14.99 3.31
N PRO A 72 5.65 -14.86 3.93
CA PRO A 72 6.13 -15.91 4.85
C PRO A 72 5.31 -15.94 6.16
N HIS A 73 4.63 -14.85 6.52
CA HIS A 73 4.00 -14.70 7.84
C HIS A 73 2.54 -15.15 7.90
N SER A 74 1.77 -15.04 6.81
CA SER A 74 0.36 -15.47 6.78
C SER A 74 0.23 -16.98 7.00
N ALA A 75 1.13 -17.75 6.38
CA ALA A 75 1.20 -19.20 6.59
C ALA A 75 1.59 -19.57 8.03
N ALA A 76 2.57 -18.86 8.62
CA ALA A 76 2.98 -19.09 10.00
C ALA A 76 1.84 -18.78 11.00
N LEU A 77 1.13 -17.67 10.81
CA LEU A 77 -0.03 -17.30 11.65
C LEU A 77 -1.17 -18.32 11.51
N ALA A 78 -1.45 -18.80 10.30
CA ALA A 78 -2.45 -19.83 10.07
C ALA A 78 -2.10 -21.15 10.78
N LEU A 79 -0.83 -21.59 10.72
CA LEU A 79 -0.37 -22.80 11.41
C LEU A 79 -0.45 -22.67 12.93
N ILE A 80 -0.06 -21.51 13.49
CA ILE A 80 -0.18 -21.23 14.92
C ILE A 80 -1.66 -21.27 15.34
N ALA A 81 -2.56 -20.65 14.56
CA ALA A 81 -3.99 -20.67 14.84
C ALA A 81 -4.56 -22.10 14.86
N VAL A 82 -4.19 -22.94 13.88
CA VAL A 82 -4.60 -24.35 13.86
C VAL A 82 -4.06 -25.11 15.07
N ALA A 83 -2.80 -24.90 15.44
CA ALA A 83 -2.19 -25.55 16.60
C ALA A 83 -2.89 -25.16 17.93
N VAL A 84 -3.24 -23.89 18.11
CA VAL A 84 -3.97 -23.39 19.28
C VAL A 84 -5.36 -24.03 19.36
N VAL A 85 -6.10 -24.08 18.25
CA VAL A 85 -7.45 -24.68 18.21
C VAL A 85 -7.40 -26.19 18.49
N ALA A 86 -6.46 -26.91 17.86
CA ALA A 86 -6.28 -28.34 18.06
C ALA A 86 -5.86 -28.67 19.51
N GLY A 87 -4.97 -27.86 20.10
CA GLY A 87 -4.56 -27.99 21.51
C GLY A 87 -5.72 -27.75 22.48
N ALA A 88 -6.51 -26.69 22.25
CA ALA A 88 -7.68 -26.37 23.08
C ALA A 88 -8.78 -27.44 22.98
N ALA A 89 -8.99 -28.05 21.81
CA ALA A 89 -9.95 -29.14 21.65
C ALA A 89 -9.52 -30.41 22.40
N ARG A 90 -8.22 -30.76 22.36
CA ARG A 90 -7.66 -31.92 23.06
C ARG A 90 -7.79 -31.83 24.59
N GLN A 91 -7.60 -30.64 25.16
CA GLN A 91 -7.74 -30.43 26.61
C GLN A 91 -9.18 -30.51 27.11
N ARG A 92 -10.17 -30.43 26.21
CA ARG A 92 -11.60 -30.54 26.54
C ARG A 92 -12.13 -31.98 26.50
N HIS A 93 -11.29 -32.95 26.14
CA HIS A 93 -11.59 -34.37 26.29
C HIS A 93 -10.99 -34.87 27.61
N PRO A 94 -11.69 -34.79 28.75
CA PRO A 94 -11.25 -35.49 29.96
C PRO A 94 -11.19 -36.98 29.64
N VAL A 95 -10.03 -37.60 29.91
CA VAL A 95 -9.87 -39.05 29.89
C VAL A 95 -10.87 -39.61 30.89
N ALA A 96 -11.93 -40.26 30.41
CA ALA A 96 -12.79 -41.06 31.26
C ALA A 96 -11.92 -42.16 31.88
N HIS A 97 -11.75 -42.13 33.20
CA HIS A 97 -11.16 -43.24 33.95
C HIS A 97 -12.13 -44.44 33.83
N GLY A 98 -11.97 -45.22 32.76
CA GLY A 98 -12.52 -46.56 32.64
C GLY A 98 -11.75 -47.49 33.58
N GLY A 99 -12.08 -47.43 34.87
CA GLY A 99 -11.68 -48.43 35.86
C GLY A 99 -12.46 -49.71 35.62
N ALA A 100 -11.72 -50.76 35.27
CA ALA A 100 -12.22 -52.06 34.85
C ALA A 100 -13.14 -52.72 35.89
N MET A 101 -14.30 -53.15 35.39
CA MET A 101 -15.12 -54.21 35.96
C MET A 101 -14.34 -55.53 35.81
N GLY A 102 -13.78 -56.06 36.89
CA GLY A 102 -13.01 -57.31 36.89
C GLY A 102 -13.30 -58.15 38.13
N ASP A 103 -13.70 -59.40 37.86
CA ASP A 103 -13.79 -60.58 38.75
C ASP A 103 -14.88 -60.55 39.85
N LEU A 104 -16.02 -61.25 39.71
CA LEU A 104 -16.23 -62.71 39.76
C LEU A 104 -15.52 -63.42 40.93
N GLY A 105 -16.31 -63.85 41.93
CA GLY A 105 -16.08 -65.12 42.63
C GLY A 105 -16.03 -65.12 44.17
N CYS A 106 -16.90 -65.96 44.75
CA CYS A 106 -16.86 -66.58 46.10
C CYS A 106 -17.18 -65.65 47.29
N PHE A 107 -18.11 -65.94 48.22
CA PHE A 107 -18.75 -67.16 48.74
C PHE A 107 -20.20 -66.83 49.13
#